data_AF-A0A1Q7FGU5-F1
#
_entry.id   AF-A0A1Q7FGU5-F1
#
_cell.length_a   1.000
_cell.length_b   1.000
_cell.length_c   1.000
_cell.angle_alpha   90.00
_cell.angle_beta   90.00
_cell.angle_gamma   90.00
#
_symmetry.space_group_name_H-M   'P 1'
#
loop_
_entity.id
_entity.type
_entity.pdbx_description
1 polymer ?
#
loop_
_entity_poly.entity_id
_entity_poly.type
_entity_poly.pdbx_seq_one_letter_code
_entity_poly.pdbx_strand_id
1 'polypeptide(L)'
;MPDPALVVPGIVGAFVGAIGWLCVGLYIQRRQFIRQAKNAARAVYFEIDLNRLCVEVAREHGSYTSLSRTSFDRLLPDLAAWLSPEELHTIVRAFMGHAGYDQAATGDNQVPRELRLQALSGILDCQEEALQLLRGRVFSPKQALRLERQLRIPG
;
A
#
# COMPACT_ATOMS: atom_id res chain seq x y z
N MET A 1 -1.84 44.15 44.54
CA MET A 1 -0.84 43.41 43.73
C MET A 1 -1.07 41.93 44.00
N PRO A 2 -1.20 41.07 42.97
CA PRO A 2 -1.41 39.64 43.20
C PRO A 2 -0.20 39.04 43.93
N ASP A 3 -0.44 38.19 44.92
CA ASP A 3 0.62 37.57 45.71
C ASP A 3 1.53 36.72 44.81
N PRO A 4 2.85 36.99 44.77
CA PRO A 4 3.78 36.24 43.92
C PRO A 4 3.81 34.74 44.23
N ALA A 5 3.43 34.37 45.47
CA ALA A 5 3.29 32.99 45.92
C ALA A 5 2.15 32.21 45.21
N LEU A 6 1.14 32.89 44.66
CA LEU A 6 0.03 32.29 43.92
C LEU A 6 0.25 32.31 42.40
N VAL A 7 1.02 33.28 41.90
CA VAL A 7 1.29 33.45 40.46
C VAL A 7 2.24 32.36 39.94
N VAL A 8 3.28 32.01 40.71
CA VAL A 8 4.27 31.00 40.29
C VAL A 8 3.65 29.61 40.11
N PRO A 9 2.86 29.06 41.06
CA PRO A 9 2.19 27.77 40.87
C PRO A 9 1.19 27.78 39.70
N GLY A 10 0.49 28.90 39.48
CA GLY A 10 -0.45 29.06 38.38
C GLY A 10 0.22 29.00 37.00
N ILE A 11 1.36 29.67 36.84
CA ILE A 11 2.16 29.63 35.60
C ILE A 11 2.71 28.22 35.37
N VAL A 12 3.26 27.59 36.40
CA VAL A 12 3.80 26.21 36.29
C VAL A 12 2.68 25.23 35.91
N GLY A 13 1.50 25.34 36.53
CA GLY A 13 0.34 24.53 36.18
C GLY A 13 -0.12 24.73 34.73
N ALA A 14 -0.16 25.98 34.25
CA ALA A 14 -0.51 26.28 32.87
C ALA A 14 0.51 25.71 31.86
N PHE A 15 1.81 25.80 32.15
CA PHE A 15 2.86 25.21 31.32
C PHE A 15 2.78 23.68 31.25
N VAL A 16 2.62 23.03 32.41
CA VAL A 16 2.48 21.55 32.47
C VAL A 16 1.20 21.11 31.75
N GLY A 17 0.09 21.82 31.92
CA GLY A 17 -1.15 21.57 31.20
C GLY A 17 -0.99 21.72 29.68
N ALA A 18 -0.34 22.78 29.22
CA ALA A 18 -0.09 23.02 27.79
C ALA A 18 0.80 21.94 27.17
N ILE A 19 1.91 21.58 27.83
CA ILE A 19 2.81 20.51 27.38
C ILE A 19 2.07 19.17 27.35
N GLY A 20 1.32 18.85 28.41
CA GLY A 20 0.52 17.62 28.47
C GLY A 20 -0.46 17.50 27.30
N TRP A 21 -1.16 18.59 26.97
CA TRP A 21 -2.11 18.59 25.86
C TRP A 21 -1.44 18.52 24.49
N LEU A 22 -0.28 19.17 24.33
CA LEU A 22 0.52 19.07 23.11
C LEU A 22 1.01 17.63 22.89
N CYS A 23 1.47 16.95 23.93
CA CYS A 23 1.86 15.52 23.85
C CYS A 23 0.69 14.63 23.45
N VAL A 24 -0.51 14.85 24.02
CA VAL A 24 -1.73 14.11 23.64
C VAL A 24 -2.09 14.36 22.17
N GLY A 25 -2.04 15.62 21.73
CA GLY A 25 -2.28 15.99 20.33
C GLY A 25 -1.34 15.27 19.36
N LEU A 26 -0.03 15.30 19.63
CA LEU A 26 0.98 14.61 18.82
C LEU A 26 0.75 13.09 18.79
N TYR A 27 0.37 12.50 19.93
CA TYR A 27 0.09 11.07 20.01
C TYR A 27 -1.12 10.67 19.14
N ILE A 28 -2.23 11.42 19.23
CA ILE A 28 -3.43 11.16 18.43
C ILE A 28 -3.14 11.37 16.94
N GLN A 29 -2.46 12.45 16.58
CA GLN A 29 -2.09 12.77 15.20
C GLN A 29 -1.25 11.66 14.58
N ARG A 30 -0.20 11.19 15.29
CA ARG A 30 0.66 10.09 14.83
C ARG A 30 -0.13 8.81 14.61
N ARG A 31 -1.08 8.51 15.50
CA ARG A 31 -1.95 7.32 15.38
C ARG A 31 -2.89 7.41 14.19
N GLN A 32 -3.46 8.57 13.92
CA GLN A 32 -4.32 8.80 12.76
C GLN A 32 -3.54 8.67 11.45
N PHE A 33 -2.34 9.27 11.38
CA PHE A 33 -1.45 9.16 10.23
C PHE A 33 -1.12 7.69 9.89
N ILE A 34 -0.71 6.89 10.89
CA ILE A 34 -0.42 5.46 10.68
C ILE A 34 -1.67 4.70 10.20
N ARG A 35 -2.86 5.02 10.73
CA ARG A 35 -4.10 4.37 10.29
C ARG A 35 -4.45 4.72 8.85
N GLN A 36 -4.29 5.99 8.47
CA GLN A 36 -4.52 6.45 7.10
C GLN A 36 -3.57 5.75 6.13
N ALA A 37 -2.27 5.75 6.41
CA ALA A 37 -1.27 5.08 5.59
C ALA A 37 -1.55 3.56 5.46
N LYS A 38 -1.95 2.89 6.54
CA LYS A 38 -2.35 1.48 6.48
C LYS A 38 -3.58 1.25 5.62
N ASN A 39 -4.59 2.12 5.68
CA ASN A 39 -5.79 2.00 4.85
C ASN A 39 -5.46 2.26 3.37
N ALA A 40 -4.62 3.25 3.09
CA ALA A 40 -4.09 3.50 1.75
C ALA A 40 -3.36 2.27 1.20
N ALA A 41 -2.48 1.68 2.00
CA ALA A 41 -1.74 0.48 1.64
C ALA A 41 -2.64 -0.75 1.44
N ARG A 42 -3.79 -0.87 2.13
CA ARG A 42 -4.80 -1.91 1.84
C ARG A 42 -5.44 -1.72 0.47
N ALA A 43 -5.81 -0.49 0.13
CA ALA A 43 -6.41 -0.20 -1.16
C ALA A 43 -5.44 -0.56 -2.30
N VAL A 44 -4.17 -0.20 -2.16
CA VAL A 44 -3.13 -0.55 -3.14
C VAL A 44 -2.85 -2.05 -3.15
N TYR A 45 -2.85 -2.73 -1.99
CA TYR A 45 -2.75 -4.20 -1.94
C TYR A 45 -3.84 -4.88 -2.78
N PHE A 46 -5.10 -4.47 -2.62
CA PHE A 46 -6.20 -5.07 -3.39
C PHE A 46 -6.15 -4.72 -4.88
N GLU A 47 -5.69 -3.51 -5.24
CA GLU A 47 -5.49 -3.15 -6.65
C GLU A 47 -4.42 -4.02 -7.31
N ILE A 48 -3.29 -4.26 -6.63
CA ILE A 48 -2.25 -5.16 -7.12
C ILE A 48 -2.77 -6.60 -7.23
N ASP A 49 -3.54 -7.08 -6.25
CA ASP A 49 -4.08 -8.44 -6.26
C ASP A 49 -5.07 -8.66 -7.42
N LEU A 50 -5.95 -7.68 -7.68
CA LEU A 50 -6.84 -7.72 -8.84
C LEU A 50 -6.07 -7.68 -10.16
N ASN A 51 -5.08 -6.80 -10.28
CA ASN A 51 -4.24 -6.75 -11.47
C ASN A 51 -3.49 -8.07 -11.69
N ARG A 52 -3.00 -8.71 -10.61
CA ARG A 52 -2.34 -10.02 -10.66
C ARG A 52 -3.25 -11.09 -11.24
N LEU A 53 -4.49 -11.17 -10.77
CA LEU A 53 -5.49 -12.10 -11.32
C LEU A 53 -5.75 -11.84 -12.82
N CYS A 54 -5.82 -10.58 -13.25
CA CYS A 54 -5.95 -10.25 -14.67
C CYS A 54 -4.73 -10.73 -15.49
N VAL A 55 -3.52 -10.56 -14.96
CA VAL A 55 -2.29 -11.02 -15.62
C VAL A 55 -2.22 -12.56 -15.66
N GLU A 56 -2.65 -13.26 -14.61
CA GLU A 56 -2.75 -14.73 -14.57
C GLU A 56 -3.70 -15.23 -15.67
N VAL A 57 -4.91 -14.67 -15.75
CA VAL A 57 -5.90 -15.00 -16.77
C VAL A 57 -5.38 -14.70 -18.18
N ALA A 58 -4.68 -13.57 -18.38
CA ALA A 58 -4.08 -13.24 -19.67
C ALA A 58 -2.98 -14.24 -20.06
N ARG A 59 -2.17 -14.70 -19.11
CA ARG A 59 -1.11 -15.68 -19.36
C ARG A 59 -1.68 -17.06 -19.71
N GLU A 60 -2.72 -17.49 -19.01
CA GLU A 60 -3.28 -18.84 -19.14
C GLU A 60 -4.25 -18.96 -20.32
N HIS A 61 -5.08 -17.95 -20.53
CA HIS A 61 -6.19 -17.99 -21.49
C HIS A 61 -6.04 -16.99 -22.64
N GLY A 62 -5.04 -16.11 -22.61
CA GLY A 62 -4.89 -15.06 -23.62
C GLY A 62 -5.99 -14.00 -23.57
N SER A 63 -6.74 -13.92 -22.46
CA SER A 63 -7.81 -12.95 -22.27
C SER A 63 -7.29 -11.75 -21.48
N TYR A 64 -7.20 -10.61 -22.14
CA TYR A 64 -6.63 -9.39 -21.57
C TYR A 64 -7.73 -8.46 -21.08
N THR A 65 -7.71 -8.15 -19.79
CA THR A 65 -8.54 -7.11 -19.16
C THR A 65 -7.67 -5.92 -18.78
N SER A 66 -8.18 -4.70 -18.83
CA SER A 66 -7.42 -3.49 -18.46
C SER A 66 -6.98 -3.51 -17.00
N LEU A 67 -5.72 -3.14 -16.75
CA LEU A 67 -5.16 -3.04 -15.40
C LEU A 67 -5.35 -1.63 -14.83
N SER A 68 -5.62 -1.51 -13.52
CA SER A 68 -5.82 -0.21 -12.85
C SER A 68 -4.59 0.26 -12.10
N ARG A 69 -4.29 1.57 -12.16
CA ARG A 69 -3.31 2.25 -11.30
C ARG A 69 -3.94 3.35 -10.42
N THR A 70 -5.27 3.42 -10.41
CA THR A 70 -6.02 4.56 -9.87
C THR A 70 -5.77 4.75 -8.37
N SER A 71 -5.80 3.67 -7.59
CA SER A 71 -5.58 3.74 -6.14
C SER A 71 -4.13 4.07 -5.85
N PHE A 72 -3.20 3.45 -6.58
CA PHE A 72 -1.77 3.73 -6.43
C PHE A 72 -1.46 5.20 -6.66
N ASP A 73 -1.86 5.78 -7.79
CA ASP A 73 -1.53 7.17 -8.13
C ASP A 73 -2.13 8.17 -7.11
N ARG A 74 -3.36 7.90 -6.67
CA ARG A 74 -4.03 8.74 -5.67
C ARG A 74 -3.38 8.65 -4.28
N LEU A 75 -2.90 7.48 -3.90
CA LEU A 75 -2.44 7.18 -2.53
C LEU A 75 -0.92 7.15 -2.39
N LEU A 76 -0.19 7.41 -3.47
CA LEU A 76 1.26 7.47 -3.51
C LEU A 76 1.86 8.39 -2.43
N PRO A 77 1.32 9.60 -2.16
CA PRO A 77 1.86 10.45 -1.10
C PRO A 77 1.76 9.81 0.29
N ASP A 78 0.63 9.17 0.60
CA ASP A 78 0.41 8.50 1.89
C ASP A 78 1.34 7.29 2.06
N LEU A 79 1.61 6.56 0.97
CA LEU A 79 2.57 5.46 0.96
C LEU A 79 4.01 5.96 1.13
N ALA A 80 4.41 6.99 0.40
CA ALA A 80 5.78 7.53 0.43
C ALA A 80 6.14 8.12 1.80
N ALA A 81 5.16 8.66 2.53
CA ALA A 81 5.36 9.18 3.86
C ALA A 81 5.46 8.09 4.94
N TRP A 82 5.11 6.83 4.62
CA TRP A 82 5.05 5.73 5.58
C TRP A 82 6.04 4.59 5.28
N LEU A 83 6.39 4.37 4.02
CA LEU A 83 7.30 3.32 3.56
C LEU A 83 8.71 3.86 3.38
N SER A 84 9.70 2.97 3.50
CA SER A 84 11.05 3.31 3.07
C SER A 84 11.15 3.39 1.54
N PRO A 85 12.18 4.06 0.98
CA PRO A 85 12.35 4.16 -0.46
C PRO A 85 12.44 2.81 -1.19
N GLU A 86 13.11 1.83 -0.58
CA GLU A 86 13.24 0.47 -1.12
C GLU A 86 11.88 -0.23 -1.22
N GLU A 87 11.06 -0.11 -0.17
CA GLU A 87 9.73 -0.71 -0.15
C GLU A 87 8.77 -0.04 -1.12
N LEU A 88 8.85 1.29 -1.24
CA LEU A 88 8.08 2.02 -2.22
C LEU A 88 8.48 1.63 -3.65
N HIS A 89 9.77 1.42 -3.89
CA HIS A 89 10.27 0.96 -5.18
C HIS A 89 9.71 -0.40 -5.57
N THR A 90 9.66 -1.37 -4.63
CA THR A 90 9.01 -2.68 -4.87
C THR A 90 7.56 -2.52 -5.31
N ILE A 91 6.79 -1.64 -4.66
CA ILE A 91 5.40 -1.37 -5.04
C ILE A 91 5.32 -0.72 -6.43
N VAL A 92 6.14 0.29 -6.71
CA VAL A 92 6.17 0.95 -8.03
C VAL A 92 6.46 -0.06 -9.13
N ARG A 93 7.39 -0.99 -8.91
CA ARG A 93 7.78 -2.01 -9.89
C ARG A 93 6.60 -2.91 -10.29
N ALA A 94 5.69 -3.21 -9.36
CA ALA A 94 4.47 -3.97 -9.63
C ALA A 94 3.52 -3.28 -10.63
N PHE A 95 3.58 -1.95 -10.75
CA PHE A 95 2.77 -1.17 -11.71
C PHE A 95 3.51 -0.85 -13.01
N MET A 96 4.85 -0.88 -13.03
CA MET A 96 5.63 -0.62 -14.26
C MET A 96 5.36 -1.65 -15.36
N GLY A 97 4.95 -2.86 -14.99
CA GLY A 97 4.58 -3.92 -15.92
C GLY A 97 3.37 -3.61 -16.82
N HIS A 98 2.56 -2.60 -16.49
CA HIS A 98 1.33 -2.30 -17.24
C HIS A 98 1.59 -1.98 -18.71
N ALA A 99 2.65 -1.23 -19.02
CA ALA A 99 2.98 -0.92 -20.40
C ALA A 99 3.34 -2.18 -21.22
N GLY A 100 4.03 -3.15 -20.59
CA GLY A 100 4.33 -4.44 -21.22
C GLY A 100 3.08 -5.32 -21.38
N TYR A 101 2.16 -5.25 -20.42
CA TYR A 101 0.89 -5.94 -20.48
C TYR A 101 -0.01 -5.41 -21.61
N ASP A 102 -0.13 -4.08 -21.76
CA ASP A 102 -0.92 -3.46 -22.82
C ASP A 102 -0.34 -3.77 -24.21
N GLN A 103 0.98 -3.80 -24.34
CA GLN A 103 1.66 -4.25 -25.56
C GLN A 103 1.34 -5.71 -25.89
N ALA A 104 1.35 -6.59 -24.88
CA ALA A 104 0.99 -7.99 -25.07
C ALA A 104 -0.50 -8.17 -25.48
N ALA A 105 -1.38 -7.31 -24.98
CA ALA A 105 -2.81 -7.29 -25.30
C ALA A 105 -3.12 -6.81 -26.72
N THR A 106 -2.35 -5.84 -27.23
CA THR A 106 -2.58 -5.22 -28.55
C THR A 106 -2.29 -6.21 -29.71
N GLY A 107 -1.63 -7.33 -29.43
CA GLY A 107 -1.51 -8.43 -30.39
C GLY A 107 -0.63 -8.12 -31.60
N ASP A 108 0.22 -7.08 -31.53
CA ASP A 108 1.16 -6.76 -32.60
C ASP A 108 2.12 -7.97 -32.74
N ASN A 109 1.91 -8.73 -33.80
CA ASN A 109 2.27 -10.15 -33.92
C ASN A 109 3.78 -10.39 -34.12
N GLN A 110 4.59 -9.39 -33.77
CA GLN A 110 6.04 -9.38 -33.93
C GLN A 110 6.76 -10.07 -32.76
N VAL A 111 6.12 -10.16 -31.59
CA VAL A 111 6.73 -10.78 -30.40
C VAL A 111 6.31 -12.25 -30.27
N PRO A 112 7.26 -13.20 -30.31
CA PRO A 112 7.02 -14.61 -30.05
C PRO A 112 6.19 -14.86 -28.79
N ARG A 113 5.27 -15.84 -28.86
CA ARG A 113 4.40 -16.21 -27.73
C ARG A 113 5.19 -16.52 -26.46
N GLU A 114 6.34 -17.17 -26.58
CA GLU A 114 7.22 -17.52 -25.47
C GLU A 114 7.73 -16.28 -24.73
N LEU A 115 8.17 -15.26 -25.46
CA LEU A 115 8.62 -13.99 -24.88
C LEU A 115 7.48 -13.23 -24.21
N ARG A 116 6.26 -13.30 -24.77
CA ARG A 116 5.07 -12.72 -24.12
C ARG A 116 4.75 -13.41 -22.80
N LEU A 117 4.75 -14.75 -22.77
CA LEU A 117 4.52 -15.52 -21.55
C LEU A 117 5.59 -15.28 -20.49
N GLN A 118 6.85 -15.13 -20.91
CA GLN A 118 7.96 -14.77 -20.03
C GLN A 118 7.77 -13.36 -19.45
N ALA A 119 7.38 -12.37 -20.26
CA ALA A 119 7.10 -11.03 -19.80
C ALA A 119 5.94 -10.99 -18.78
N LEU A 120 4.83 -11.69 -19.06
CA LEU A 120 3.71 -11.82 -18.13
C LEU A 120 4.13 -12.48 -16.81
N SER A 121 5.01 -13.49 -16.87
CA SER A 121 5.54 -14.13 -15.66
C SER A 121 6.39 -13.16 -14.82
N GLY A 122 7.24 -12.35 -15.46
CA GLY A 122 8.01 -11.32 -14.75
C GLY A 122 7.13 -10.23 -14.11
N ILE A 123 5.99 -9.89 -14.74
CA ILE A 123 5.00 -8.97 -14.14
C ILE A 123 4.39 -9.61 -12.89
N LEU A 124 3.99 -10.89 -12.97
CA LEU A 124 3.44 -11.63 -11.83
C LEU A 124 4.44 -11.71 -10.67
N ASP A 125 5.71 -11.98 -10.94
CA ASP A 125 6.76 -12.04 -9.92
C ASP A 125 6.89 -10.70 -9.17
N CYS A 126 6.84 -9.58 -9.91
CA CYS A 126 6.88 -8.24 -9.30
C CYS A 126 5.63 -7.94 -8.46
N GLN A 127 4.46 -8.35 -8.93
CA GLN A 127 3.20 -8.16 -8.21
C GLN A 127 3.15 -9.02 -6.94
N GLU A 128 3.60 -10.26 -7.00
CA GLU A 128 3.69 -11.16 -5.85
C GLU A 128 4.63 -10.60 -4.78
N GLU A 129 5.81 -10.11 -5.17
CA GLU A 129 6.76 -9.48 -4.24
C GLU A 129 6.14 -8.28 -3.52
N ALA A 130 5.43 -7.41 -4.25
CA ALA A 130 4.74 -6.25 -3.68
C ALA A 130 3.59 -6.67 -2.75
N LEU A 131 2.83 -7.71 -3.09
CA LEU A 131 1.77 -8.26 -2.24
C LEU A 131 2.35 -8.83 -0.93
N GLN A 132 3.46 -9.56 -0.99
CA GLN A 132 4.10 -10.10 0.21
C GLN A 132 4.58 -9.00 1.15
N LEU A 133 5.23 -7.97 0.60
CA LEU A 133 5.67 -6.79 1.34
C LEU A 133 4.49 -6.07 2.01
N LEU A 134 3.45 -5.77 1.25
CA LEU A 134 2.26 -5.07 1.77
C LEU A 134 1.53 -5.93 2.81
N ARG A 135 1.44 -7.25 2.60
CA ARG A 135 0.80 -8.16 3.55
C ARG A 135 1.45 -8.08 4.93
N GLY A 136 2.79 -8.11 4.98
CA GLY A 136 3.56 -8.01 6.22
C GLY A 136 3.43 -6.65 6.93
N ARG A 137 3.21 -5.57 6.17
CA ARG A 137 3.11 -4.20 6.71
C ARG A 137 1.70 -3.81 7.19
N VAL A 138 0.68 -4.33 6.53
CA VAL A 138 -0.68 -3.77 6.59
C VAL A 138 -1.64 -4.61 7.42
N PHE A 139 -1.47 -5.93 7.41
CA PHE A 139 -2.33 -6.85 8.16
C PHE A 139 -1.67 -7.28 9.46
N SER A 140 -2.46 -7.35 10.53
CA SER A 140 -2.00 -8.07 11.72
C SER A 140 -1.89 -9.57 11.41
N PRO A 141 -1.10 -10.35 12.18
CA PRO A 141 -1.01 -11.81 11.96
C PRO A 141 -2.37 -12.50 11.94
N LYS A 142 -3.31 -12.05 12.79
CA LYS A 142 -4.70 -12.54 12.83
C LYS A 142 -5.50 -12.18 11.56
N GLN A 143 -5.26 -11.00 10.98
CA GLN A 143 -5.91 -10.57 9.74
C GLN A 143 -5.33 -11.29 8.53
N ALA A 144 -4.02 -11.50 8.47
CA ALA A 144 -3.35 -12.25 7.40
C ALA A 144 -3.86 -13.71 7.36
N LEU A 145 -3.94 -14.38 8.53
CA LEU A 145 -4.52 -15.72 8.66
C LEU A 145 -5.98 -15.80 8.23
N ARG A 146 -6.76 -14.73 8.39
CA ARG A 146 -8.16 -14.68 7.95
C ARG A 146 -8.25 -14.49 6.44
N LEU A 147 -7.41 -13.61 5.88
CA LEU A 147 -7.32 -13.38 4.44
C LEU A 147 -6.91 -14.65 3.71
N GLU A 148 -5.88 -15.35 4.19
CA GLU A 148 -5.47 -16.66 3.67
C GLU A 148 -6.60 -17.67 3.72
N ARG A 149 -7.35 -17.74 4.83
CA ARG A 149 -8.51 -18.64 4.93
C ARG A 149 -9.62 -18.32 3.94
N GLN A 150 -9.82 -17.05 3.60
CA GLN A 150 -10.84 -16.63 2.63
C GLN A 150 -10.40 -16.84 1.19
N LEU A 151 -9.11 -16.62 0.89
CA LEU A 151 -8.52 -16.88 -0.43
C LEU A 151 -8.38 -18.37 -0.75
N ARG A 152 -8.30 -19.24 0.28
CA ARG A 152 -8.20 -20.71 0.13
C ARG A 152 -9.54 -21.44 0.02
N ILE A 153 -10.68 -20.73 -0.07
CA ILE A 153 -11.97 -21.39 -0.29
C ILE A 153 -12.08 -21.71 -1.78
N PRO A 154 -11.99 -23.00 -2.20
CA PRO A 154 -12.38 -23.37 -3.54
C PRO A 154 -13.90 -23.19 -3.64
N GLY A 155 -14.33 -22.31 -4.52
CA GLY A 155 -15.65 -22.41 -5.14
C GLY A 155 -15.60 -23.47 -6.23
#